data_AF-A0A414I3H6-F1
#
_entry.id   AF-A0A414I3H6-F1
#
_cell.length_a   1.000
_cell.length_b   1.000
_cell.length_c   1.000
_cell.angle_alpha   90.00
_cell.angle_beta   90.00
_cell.angle_gamma   90.00
#
_symmetry.space_group_name_H-M   'P 1'
#
loop_
_entity.id
_entity.type
_entity.pdbx_description
1 polymer ?
#
loop_
_entity_poly.entity_id
_entity_poly.type
_entity_poly.pdbx_seq_one_letter_code
_entity_poly.pdbx_strand_id
1 'polypeptide(L)'
;MNDKEELKQIYDIFVDCWRLYKRLYPPSRPEDDAYWQGMMKELEVLRKNYHHSRLCEDLLCAVVRDLETKSKRSNPAASMKE
;
A
#
# COMPACT_ATOMS: atom_id res chain seq x y z
N MET A 1 -13.12 -22.09 -11.89
CA MET A 1 -12.09 -22.02 -10.83
C MET A 1 -12.66 -22.76 -9.64
N ASN A 2 -11.89 -23.62 -8.99
CA ASN A 2 -12.36 -24.32 -7.79
C ASN A 2 -12.40 -23.31 -6.63
N ASP A 3 -13.45 -23.28 -5.81
CA ASP A 3 -13.60 -22.32 -4.70
C ASP A 3 -12.36 -22.26 -3.78
N LYS A 4 -11.64 -23.39 -3.65
CA LYS A 4 -10.37 -23.48 -2.90
C LYS A 4 -9.23 -22.70 -3.55
N GLU A 5 -9.15 -22.67 -4.87
CA GLU A 5 -8.12 -21.93 -5.63
C GLU A 5 -8.39 -20.43 -5.57
N GLU A 6 -9.66 -20.02 -5.66
CA GLU A 6 -10.07 -18.63 -5.50
C GLU A 6 -9.76 -18.13 -4.08
N LEU A 7 -10.15 -18.92 -3.06
CA LEU A 7 -9.85 -18.56 -1.66
C LEU A 7 -8.35 -18.47 -1.39
N LYS A 8 -7.56 -19.36 -2.00
CA LYS A 8 -6.09 -19.30 -1.92
C LYS A 8 -5.56 -18.02 -2.57
N GLN A 9 -6.02 -17.66 -3.76
CA GLN A 9 -5.60 -16.43 -4.43
C GLN A 9 -5.97 -15.18 -3.60
N ILE A 10 -7.16 -15.15 -3.01
CA ILE A 10 -7.57 -14.08 -2.09
C ILE A 10 -6.61 -13.99 -0.89
N TYR A 11 -6.30 -15.13 -0.25
CA TYR A 11 -5.34 -15.18 0.85
C TYR A 11 -3.97 -14.63 0.45
N ASP A 12 -3.44 -15.07 -0.71
CA ASP A 12 -2.14 -14.63 -1.20
C ASP A 12 -2.13 -13.10 -1.42
N ILE A 13 -3.20 -12.54 -2.02
CA ILE A 13 -3.36 -11.09 -2.20
C ILE A 13 -3.27 -10.35 -0.84
N PHE A 14 -3.99 -10.81 0.18
CA PHE A 14 -3.96 -10.20 1.51
C PHE A 14 -2.56 -10.25 2.13
N VAL A 15 -1.89 -11.42 2.05
CA VAL A 15 -0.56 -11.62 2.63
C VAL A 15 0.47 -10.74 1.96
N ASP A 16 0.46 -10.64 0.63
CA ASP A 16 1.46 -9.84 -0.06
C ASP A 16 1.21 -8.34 0.08
N CYS A 17 -0.05 -7.90 0.12
CA CYS A 17 -0.38 -6.52 0.50
C CYS A 17 0.10 -6.18 1.92
N TRP A 18 -0.08 -7.10 2.88
CA TRP A 18 0.41 -6.93 4.25
C TRP A 18 1.93 -6.86 4.33
N ARG A 19 2.65 -7.73 3.61
CA ARG A 19 4.11 -7.73 3.54
C ARG A 19 4.64 -6.43 2.95
N LEU A 20 3.98 -5.91 1.91
CA LEU A 20 4.30 -4.61 1.33
C LEU A 20 4.10 -3.49 2.35
N TYR A 21 2.93 -3.43 2.98
CA TYR A 21 2.62 -2.43 4.02
C TYR A 21 3.66 -2.41 5.14
N LYS A 22 4.01 -3.59 5.68
CA LYS A 22 4.99 -3.73 6.77
C LYS A 22 6.36 -3.16 6.40
N ARG A 23 6.78 -3.32 5.14
CA ARG A 23 8.09 -2.87 4.65
C ARG A 23 8.14 -1.37 4.36
N LEU A 24 7.01 -0.79 3.98
CA LEU A 24 6.84 0.65 3.78
C LEU A 24 6.65 1.41 5.11
N TYR A 25 6.44 0.69 6.21
CA TYR A 25 6.23 1.29 7.53
C TYR A 25 7.54 1.42 8.33
N PRO A 26 7.79 2.56 9.01
CA PRO A 26 6.99 3.78 9.00
C PRO A 26 7.16 4.56 7.70
N PRO A 27 6.12 5.30 7.25
CA PRO A 27 6.25 6.10 6.04
C PRO A 27 7.22 7.27 6.24
N SER A 28 8.02 7.58 5.21
CA SER A 28 8.83 8.80 5.17
C SER A 28 7.97 10.06 5.16
N ARG A 29 8.62 11.21 5.32
CA ARG A 29 7.97 12.52 5.25
C ARG A 29 7.33 12.76 3.88
N PRO A 30 6.32 13.64 3.77
CA PRO A 30 5.67 13.92 2.49
C PRO A 30 6.63 14.44 1.41
N GLU A 31 7.73 15.10 1.80
CA GLU A 31 8.72 15.69 0.89
C GLU A 31 9.78 14.69 0.39
N ASP A 32 9.76 13.43 0.86
CA ASP A 32 10.68 12.39 0.42
C ASP A 32 10.19 11.74 -0.88
N ASP A 33 10.39 12.45 -1.99
CA ASP A 33 9.99 11.98 -3.32
C ASP A 33 10.62 10.62 -3.67
N ALA A 34 11.83 10.33 -3.20
CA ALA A 34 12.51 9.06 -3.47
C ALA A 34 11.77 7.89 -2.83
N TYR A 35 11.33 8.04 -1.58
CA TYR A 35 10.49 7.06 -0.89
C TYR A 35 9.16 6.84 -1.63
N TRP A 36 8.43 7.92 -1.95
CA TRP A 36 7.11 7.80 -2.58
C TRP A 36 7.18 7.23 -4.00
N GLN A 37 8.18 7.60 -4.79
CA GLN A 37 8.42 7.01 -6.10
C GLN A 37 8.83 5.53 -6.00
N GLY A 38 9.63 5.16 -4.99
CA GLY A 38 9.96 3.76 -4.69
C GLY A 38 8.72 2.94 -4.35
N MET A 39 7.89 3.45 -3.44
CA MET A 39 6.62 2.85 -3.06
C MET A 39 5.71 2.61 -4.27
N MET A 40 5.54 3.61 -5.13
CA MET A 40 4.69 3.49 -6.33
C MET A 40 5.17 2.41 -7.29
N LYS A 41 6.49 2.23 -7.45
CA LYS A 41 7.06 1.15 -8.27
C LYS A 41 6.72 -0.22 -7.70
N GLU A 42 6.81 -0.39 -6.39
CA GLU A 42 6.48 -1.66 -5.74
C GLU A 42 5.00 -2.01 -5.81
N LEU A 43 4.13 -1.01 -5.63
CA LEU A 43 2.68 -1.15 -5.80
C LEU A 43 2.33 -1.62 -7.22
N GLU A 44 2.98 -1.02 -8.23
CA GLU A 44 2.75 -1.38 -9.62
C GLU A 44 3.23 -2.80 -9.95
N VAL A 45 4.34 -3.25 -9.35
CA VAL A 45 4.78 -4.66 -9.47
C VAL A 45 3.73 -5.60 -8.88
N LEU A 46 3.24 -5.32 -7.67
CA LEU A 46 2.26 -6.19 -7.02
C LEU A 46 0.93 -6.21 -7.78
N ARG A 47 0.48 -5.06 -8.28
CA ARG A 47 -0.71 -4.92 -9.12
C ARG A 47 -0.64 -5.77 -10.38
N LYS A 48 0.52 -5.79 -11.05
CA LYS A 48 0.77 -6.62 -12.25
C LYS A 48 0.78 -8.11 -11.92
N ASN A 49 1.38 -8.51 -10.79
CA ASN A 49 1.44 -9.92 -10.37
C ASN A 49 0.06 -10.54 -10.17
N TYR A 50 -0.95 -9.74 -9.81
CA TYR A 50 -2.33 -10.19 -9.65
C TYR A 50 -3.25 -9.77 -10.80
N HIS A 51 -2.71 -9.50 -11.99
CA HIS A 51 -3.46 -9.20 -13.21
C HIS A 51 -4.54 -8.11 -13.03
N HIS A 52 -4.24 -7.05 -12.28
CA HIS A 52 -5.22 -5.99 -11.99
C HIS A 52 -6.50 -6.51 -11.29
N SER A 53 -6.36 -7.54 -10.44
CA SER A 53 -7.44 -8.01 -9.56
C SER A 53 -8.03 -6.85 -8.78
N ARG A 54 -9.35 -6.71 -8.82
CA ARG A 54 -10.06 -5.61 -8.15
C ARG A 54 -9.77 -5.57 -6.65
N LEU A 55 -9.73 -6.73 -6.00
CA LEU A 55 -9.38 -6.85 -4.59
C LEU A 55 -7.97 -6.34 -4.31
N CYS A 56 -7.00 -6.68 -5.17
CA CYS A 56 -5.63 -6.21 -5.04
C CYS A 56 -5.57 -4.67 -5.17
N GLU A 57 -6.24 -4.10 -6.17
CA GLU A 57 -6.29 -2.64 -6.35
C GLU A 57 -6.90 -1.92 -5.14
N ASP A 58 -8.02 -2.43 -4.60
CA ASP A 58 -8.70 -1.85 -3.45
C ASP A 58 -7.81 -1.90 -2.19
N LEU A 59 -7.09 -3.00 -1.96
CA LEU A 59 -6.14 -3.14 -0.85
C LEU A 59 -4.93 -2.23 -1.01
N LEU A 60 -4.35 -2.13 -2.21
CA LEU A 60 -3.23 -1.23 -2.48
C LEU A 60 -3.63 0.24 -2.27
N CYS A 61 -4.85 0.62 -2.66
CA CYS A 61 -5.39 1.95 -2.39
C CYS A 61 -5.52 2.20 -0.87
N ALA A 62 -5.95 1.22 -0.09
CA ALA A 62 -6.04 1.33 1.36
C ALA A 62 -4.64 1.51 2.00
N VAL A 63 -3.64 0.76 1.53
CA VAL A 63 -2.23 0.89 1.96
C VAL A 63 -1.71 2.29 1.72
N VAL A 64 -1.88 2.84 0.51
CA VAL A 64 -1.42 4.19 0.15
C VAL A 64 -2.07 5.24 1.05
N ARG A 65 -3.40 5.19 1.19
CA ARG A 65 -4.15 6.17 1.99
C ARG A 65 -3.70 6.21 3.44
N ASP A 66 -3.46 5.04 4.05
CA ASP A 66 -3.01 4.98 5.43
C ASP A 66 -1.59 5.53 5.61
N LEU A 67 -0.65 5.15 4.72
CA LEU A 67 0.73 5.63 4.76
C LEU A 67 0.81 7.14 4.53
N GLU A 68 0.06 7.70 3.57
CA GLU A 68 -0.03 9.14 3.36
C GLU A 68 -0.59 9.87 4.59
N THR A 69 -1.66 9.32 5.20
CA THR A 69 -2.28 9.89 6.40
C THR A 69 -1.29 9.92 7.55
N LYS A 70 -0.54 8.83 7.76
CA LYS A 70 0.47 8.75 8.81
C LYS A 70 1.67 9.65 8.55
N SER A 71 2.14 9.73 7.31
CA SER A 71 3.21 10.64 6.90
C SER A 71 2.86 12.09 7.23
N LYS A 72 1.65 12.54 6.87
CA LYS A 72 1.14 13.89 7.17
C LYS A 72 1.03 14.16 8.67
N ARG A 73 0.55 13.19 9.46
CA ARG A 73 0.44 13.32 10.93
C ARG A 73 1.80 13.37 11.63
N SER A 74 2.82 12.74 11.06
CA SER A 74 4.18 12.76 11.60
C SER A 74 4.94 14.06 11.31
N ASN A 75 4.37 14.97 10.50
CA ASN A 75 4.96 16.27 10.16
C ASN A 75 4.33 17.38 11.02
N PRO A 76 5.02 17.90 12.06
CA PRO A 76 4.44 18.84 13.04
C PRO A 76 4.02 20.20 12.43
N ALA A 77 4.45 20.54 11.21
CA ALA A 77 4.04 21.77 10.53
C ALA A 77 2.55 21.79 10.10
N ALA A 78 1.90 20.62 10.00
CA ALA A 78 0.48 20.54 9.64
C ALA A 78 -0.48 20.70 10.83
N SER A 79 0.02 20.58 12.06
CA SER A 79 -0.81 20.60 13.28
C SER A 79 -0.99 22.01 13.89
N MET A 80 -0.48 23.06 13.23
CA MET A 80 -0.55 24.46 13.70
C MET A 80 -1.51 25.33 12.87
N LYS A 81 -2.46 24.73 12.16
CA LYS A 81 -3.53 25.45 11.44
C LYS A 81 -4.90 24.88 11.79
N GLU A 82 -5.32 25.04 13.03
CA GLU A 82 -6.73 25.10 13.44
C GLU A 82 -6.91 26.24 14.45
#